data_AF-L8WVD9-F1
#
_entry.id   AF-L8WVD9-F1
#
_cell.length_a   1.000
_cell.length_b   1.000
_cell.length_c   1.000
_cell.angle_alpha   90.00
_cell.angle_beta   90.00
_cell.angle_gamma   90.00
#
_symmetry.space_group_name_H-M   'P 1'
#
loop_
_entity.id
_entity.type
_entity.pdbx_description
1 polymer ?
#
loop_
_entity_poly.entity_id
_entity_poly.type
_entity_poly.pdbx_seq_one_letter_code
_entity_poly.pdbx_strand_id
1 'polypeptide(L)'
;MAADVRDPGFVVAVGKGTSAPIKVGQAVGIKWLATSCLSCEACARGKNESVCPDAQCSGYTVDGSFQQYAVSYAAHVTPIPECMRYPIALDLAAPILCAGVTVFKAIKQAGTQPGDIIVISGAGGGLAPTAGNRPPCHPVCDKRLWIASYCFRYG
;
A
#
# COMPACT_ATOMS: atom_id res chain seq x y z
N MET A 1 -20.05 11.86 -18.90
CA MET A 1 -18.61 11.71 -18.63
C MET A 1 -18.47 11.17 -17.22
N ALA A 2 -18.38 9.84 -17.06
CA ALA A 2 -18.19 9.22 -15.75
C ALA A 2 -16.76 9.51 -15.31
N ALA A 3 -16.61 10.36 -14.29
CA ALA A 3 -15.32 10.52 -13.64
C ALA A 3 -15.08 9.27 -12.80
N ASP A 4 -14.21 8.42 -13.32
CA ASP A 4 -13.83 7.16 -12.73
C ASP A 4 -13.08 7.45 -11.42
N VAL A 5 -13.70 7.14 -10.28
CA VAL A 5 -13.12 7.33 -8.93
C VAL A 5 -12.09 6.23 -8.71
N ARG A 6 -10.87 6.48 -9.19
CA ARG A 6 -9.76 5.52 -9.13
C ARG A 6 -8.65 6.04 -8.22
N ASP A 7 -8.43 5.35 -7.11
CA ASP A 7 -7.17 5.40 -6.35
C ASP A 7 -6.33 4.25 -6.91
N PRO A 8 -5.12 4.47 -7.41
CA PRO A 8 -4.31 5.68 -7.37
C PRO A 8 -4.62 6.73 -8.44
N GLY A 9 -4.20 7.97 -8.18
CA GLY A 9 -4.47 9.14 -9.02
C GLY A 9 -3.22 9.98 -9.34
N PHE A 10 -3.44 11.17 -9.90
CA PHE A 10 -2.38 12.11 -10.30
C PHE A 10 -2.38 13.37 -9.44
N VAL A 11 -1.19 13.90 -9.15
CA VAL A 11 -1.04 15.17 -8.43
C VAL A 11 -1.45 16.33 -9.33
N VAL A 12 -2.52 17.04 -8.95
CA VAL A 12 -3.03 18.20 -9.71
C VAL A 12 -2.50 19.54 -9.19
N ALA A 13 -2.20 19.63 -7.90
CA ALA A 13 -1.67 20.84 -7.25
C ALA A 13 -0.85 20.46 -6.01
N VAL A 14 0.11 21.32 -5.65
CA VAL A 14 0.95 21.16 -4.45
C VAL A 14 0.88 22.45 -3.64
N GLY A 15 0.63 22.32 -2.33
CA GLY A 15 0.56 23.47 -1.42
C GLY A 15 1.90 24.18 -1.27
N LYS A 16 1.86 25.52 -1.16
CA LYS A 16 3.06 26.34 -0.88
C LYS A 16 3.69 25.92 0.45
N GLY A 17 4.99 25.61 0.44
CA GLY A 17 5.72 25.11 1.62
C GLY A 17 5.91 23.59 1.69
N THR A 18 5.41 22.85 0.70
CA THR A 18 5.66 21.41 0.60
C THR A 18 7.12 21.14 0.21
N SER A 19 7.88 20.49 1.08
CA SER A 19 9.30 20.14 0.84
C SER A 19 9.52 18.71 0.33
N ALA A 20 8.43 17.93 0.17
CA ALA A 20 8.50 16.55 -0.31
C ALA A 20 8.84 16.49 -1.82
N PRO A 21 9.52 15.44 -2.30
CA PRO A 21 9.94 15.28 -3.69
C PRO A 21 8.78 14.85 -4.62
N ILE A 22 7.70 15.64 -4.63
CA ILE A 22 6.48 15.35 -5.39
C ILE A 22 6.24 16.48 -6.39
N LYS A 23 5.94 16.08 -7.64
CA LYS A 23 5.69 17.02 -8.74
C LYS A 23 4.25 16.91 -9.22
N VAL A 24 3.73 18.02 -9.73
CA VAL A 24 2.45 18.04 -10.45
C VAL A 24 2.54 17.10 -11.65
N GLY A 25 1.50 16.29 -11.87
CA GLY A 25 1.42 15.27 -12.91
C GLY A 25 1.99 13.90 -12.53
N GLN A 26 2.63 13.77 -11.35
CA GLN A 26 3.14 12.49 -10.86
C GLN A 26 1.98 11.59 -10.39
N ALA A 27 2.09 10.29 -10.70
CA ALA A 27 1.15 9.28 -10.18
C ALA A 27 1.46 9.00 -8.70
N VAL A 28 0.43 9.09 -7.85
CA VAL A 28 0.55 8.88 -6.41
C VAL A 28 -0.62 8.07 -5.87
N GLY A 29 -0.33 7.27 -4.85
CA GLY A 29 -1.33 6.51 -4.11
C GLY A 29 -1.61 7.10 -2.74
N ILE A 30 -2.88 7.15 -2.36
CA ILE A 30 -3.32 7.48 -1.00
C ILE A 30 -3.35 6.18 -0.20
N LYS A 31 -2.81 6.21 1.02
CA LYS A 31 -2.77 5.05 1.93
C LYS A 31 -3.74 5.29 3.08
N TRP A 32 -3.93 4.25 3.89
CA TRP A 32 -4.66 4.35 5.15
C TRP A 32 -4.17 5.51 6.04
N LEU A 33 -2.86 5.61 6.26
CA LEU A 33 -2.28 6.68 7.07
C LEU A 33 -2.12 7.95 6.22
N ALA A 34 -2.93 8.96 6.51
CA ALA A 34 -2.93 10.25 5.83
C ALA A 34 -1.82 11.16 6.36
N THR A 35 -1.68 11.25 7.69
CA THR A 35 -0.60 12.01 8.35
C THR A 35 -0.31 11.48 9.75
N SER A 36 0.85 11.87 10.28
CA SER A 36 1.32 11.62 11.64
C SER A 36 2.12 12.82 12.13
N CYS A 37 2.36 12.93 13.44
CA CYS A 37 3.06 14.10 14.01
C CYS A 37 4.54 14.21 13.65
N LEU A 38 5.16 13.13 13.15
CA LEU A 38 6.59 13.04 12.77
C LEU A 38 7.61 13.37 13.88
N SER A 39 7.16 13.60 15.12
CA SER A 39 8.00 14.03 16.25
C SER A 39 7.92 13.11 17.47
N CYS A 40 6.86 12.30 17.60
CA CYS A 40 6.75 11.37 18.72
C CYS A 40 7.70 10.18 18.58
N GLU A 41 7.91 9.44 19.68
CA GLU A 41 8.79 8.27 19.73
C GLU A 41 8.44 7.20 18.67
N ALA A 42 7.15 6.99 18.42
CA ALA A 42 6.69 6.05 17.40
C ALA A 42 7.05 6.50 15.97
N CYS A 43 6.95 7.80 15.70
CA CYS A 43 7.33 8.38 14.41
C CYS A 43 8.85 8.45 14.24
N ALA A 44 9.59 8.80 15.31
CA ALA A 44 11.04 8.88 15.30
C ALA A 44 11.70 7.52 14.98
N ARG A 45 11.04 6.41 15.31
CA ARG A 45 11.48 5.05 15.00
C ARG A 45 11.21 4.61 13.55
N GLY A 46 10.42 5.36 12.77
CA GLY A 46 10.19 5.11 11.33
C GLY A 46 9.48 3.80 10.97
N LYS A 47 8.94 3.08 11.96
CA LYS A 47 8.34 1.73 11.80
C LYS A 47 6.88 1.65 12.28
N ASN A 48 6.47 2.66 13.04
CA ASN A 48 5.29 2.65 13.90
C ASN A 48 4.49 3.96 13.81
N GLU A 49 4.57 4.68 12.69
CA GLU A 49 3.78 5.89 12.44
C GLU A 49 2.27 5.60 12.52
N SER A 50 1.85 4.36 12.25
CA SER A 50 0.47 3.90 12.36
C SER A 50 -0.10 3.88 13.78
N VAL A 51 0.76 3.91 14.82
CA VAL A 51 0.33 3.97 16.23
C VAL A 51 0.60 5.34 16.86
N CYS A 52 0.88 6.34 16.03
CA CYS A 52 0.98 7.73 16.47
C CYS A 52 -0.37 8.17 17.07
N PRO A 53 -0.38 8.85 18.24
CA PRO A 53 -1.62 9.34 18.85
C PRO A 53 -2.32 10.41 17.99
N ASP A 54 -1.55 11.16 17.20
CA ASP A 54 -2.04 12.18 16.27
C ASP A 54 -2.17 11.65 14.84
N ALA A 55 -2.21 10.32 14.66
CA ALA A 55 -2.40 9.72 13.34
C ALA A 55 -3.78 10.08 12.77
N GLN A 56 -3.81 10.58 11.54
CA GLN A 56 -5.04 10.77 10.80
C GLN A 56 -5.14 9.70 9.71
N CYS A 57 -6.33 9.10 9.58
CA CYS A 57 -6.60 8.01 8.66
C CYS A 57 -7.52 8.47 7.52
N SER A 58 -7.08 8.26 6.28
CA SER A 58 -7.84 8.57 5.07
C SER A 58 -9.10 7.71 4.98
N GLY A 59 -10.25 8.36 4.80
CA GLY A 59 -11.57 7.71 4.78
C GLY A 59 -12.15 7.41 6.17
N TYR A 60 -11.52 7.91 7.24
CA TYR A 60 -12.01 7.75 8.61
C TYR A 60 -12.00 9.07 9.39
N THR A 61 -10.82 9.62 9.68
CA THR A 61 -10.69 10.92 10.37
C THR A 61 -10.59 12.09 9.40
N VAL A 62 -10.17 11.82 8.16
CA VAL A 62 -10.11 12.78 7.06
C VAL A 62 -10.72 12.16 5.82
N ASP A 63 -11.12 12.99 4.86
CA ASP A 63 -11.75 12.52 3.63
C ASP A 63 -10.86 11.53 2.88
N GLY A 64 -11.49 10.47 2.36
CA GLY A 64 -10.83 9.36 1.69
C GLY A 64 -10.63 9.56 0.20
N SER A 65 -10.35 8.48 -0.52
CA SER A 65 -10.16 8.49 -1.97
C SER A 65 -11.43 8.23 -2.79
N PHE A 66 -12.60 8.08 -2.15
CA PHE A 66 -13.91 7.93 -2.82
C PHE A 66 -14.48 9.26 -3.33
N GLN A 67 -13.64 10.05 -4.00
CA GLN A 67 -13.96 11.36 -4.57
C GLN A 67 -13.04 11.62 -5.76
N GLN A 68 -13.43 12.53 -6.64
CA GLN A 68 -12.63 12.87 -7.82
C GLN A 68 -11.33 13.60 -7.47
N TYR A 69 -11.33 14.34 -6.36
CA TYR A 69 -10.18 15.09 -5.85
C TYR A 69 -10.10 14.89 -4.35
N ALA A 70 -8.97 14.41 -3.85
CA ALA A 70 -8.73 14.23 -2.43
C ALA A 70 -7.50 15.03 -2.01
N VAL A 71 -7.55 15.62 -0.82
CA VAL A 71 -6.40 16.28 -0.19
C VAL A 71 -5.65 15.24 0.63
N SER A 72 -4.33 15.16 0.43
CA SER A 72 -3.47 14.27 1.20
C SER A 72 -2.13 14.96 1.50
N TYR A 73 -1.41 14.42 2.48
CA TYR A 73 -0.17 15.02 2.96
C TYR A 73 1.03 14.46 2.22
N ALA A 74 1.85 15.35 1.66
CA ALA A 74 2.95 14.97 0.77
C ALA A 74 4.01 14.05 1.42
N ALA A 75 4.12 14.06 2.75
CA ALA A 75 5.03 13.17 3.48
C ALA A 75 4.57 11.69 3.48
N HIS A 76 3.27 11.45 3.32
CA HIS A 76 2.66 10.12 3.49
C HIS A 76 2.04 9.55 2.21
N VAL A 77 2.02 10.28 1.09
CA VAL A 77 1.59 9.71 -0.21
C VAL A 77 2.69 8.81 -0.80
N THR A 78 2.28 7.76 -1.53
CA THR A 78 3.25 6.85 -2.19
C THR A 78 3.47 7.28 -3.64
N PRO A 79 4.70 7.62 -4.06
CA PRO A 79 4.97 7.81 -5.48
C PRO A 79 4.87 6.49 -6.23
N ILE A 80 4.16 6.48 -7.35
CA ILE A 80 4.03 5.31 -8.21
C ILE A 80 5.10 5.38 -9.30
N PRO A 81 5.83 4.27 -9.56
CA PRO A 81 6.84 4.23 -10.61
C PRO A 81 6.24 4.57 -11.98
N GLU A 82 7.00 5.29 -12.80
CA GLU A 82 6.53 5.76 -14.12
C GLU A 82 6.15 4.62 -15.08
N CYS A 83 6.75 3.43 -14.89
CA CYS A 83 6.38 2.23 -15.64
C CYS A 83 4.94 1.73 -15.37
N MET A 84 4.32 2.16 -14.27
CA MET A 84 2.94 1.83 -13.90
C MET A 84 1.96 2.99 -14.10
N ARG A 85 2.35 4.03 -14.85
CA ARG A 85 1.53 5.24 -15.06
C ARG A 85 0.34 5.02 -16.01
N TYR A 86 0.33 3.94 -16.78
CA TYR A 86 -0.78 3.61 -17.69
C TYR A 86 -2.04 3.24 -16.90
N PRO A 87 -3.25 3.62 -17.36
CA PRO A 87 -4.49 3.48 -16.58
C PRO A 87 -4.73 2.06 -16.03
N ILE A 88 -4.50 1.04 -16.87
CA ILE A 88 -4.64 -0.37 -16.50
C ILE A 88 -3.64 -0.78 -15.41
N ALA A 89 -2.41 -0.27 -15.48
CA ALA A 89 -1.38 -0.57 -14.47
C ALA A 89 -1.61 0.21 -13.16
N LEU A 90 -2.23 1.39 -13.25
CA LEU A 90 -2.59 2.20 -12.10
C LEU A 90 -3.70 1.52 -11.29
N ASP A 91 -4.72 0.97 -11.97
CA ASP A 91 -5.82 0.22 -11.33
C ASP A 91 -5.31 -1.01 -10.56
N LEU A 92 -4.24 -1.65 -11.05
CA LEU A 92 -3.60 -2.77 -10.34
C LEU A 92 -2.80 -2.33 -9.10
N ALA A 93 -2.36 -1.07 -9.04
CA ALA A 93 -1.65 -0.53 -7.87
C ALA A 93 -2.61 -0.21 -6.71
N ALA A 94 -3.90 0.00 -6.97
CA ALA A 94 -4.93 0.28 -5.98
C ALA A 94 -4.95 -0.74 -4.81
N PRO A 95 -5.13 -2.04 -5.06
CA PRO A 95 -5.15 -3.03 -3.97
C PRO A 95 -3.78 -3.18 -3.29
N ILE A 96 -2.68 -2.87 -4.00
CA ILE A 96 -1.32 -2.99 -3.44
C ILE A 96 -1.10 -1.97 -2.33
N LEU A 97 -1.66 -0.77 -2.45
CA LEU A 97 -1.51 0.33 -1.47
C LEU A 97 -2.16 0.03 -0.11
N CYS A 98 -3.04 -0.97 -0.03
CA CYS A 98 -3.67 -1.41 1.20
C CYS A 98 -3.34 -2.87 1.51
N ALA A 99 -3.88 -3.81 0.73
CA ALA A 99 -3.69 -5.24 0.95
C ALA A 99 -2.23 -5.66 0.77
N GLY A 100 -1.60 -5.20 -0.32
CA GLY A 100 -0.23 -5.58 -0.66
C GLY A 100 0.78 -5.14 0.40
N VAL A 101 0.72 -3.87 0.83
CA VAL A 101 1.61 -3.37 1.90
C VAL A 101 1.36 -4.06 3.25
N THR A 102 0.11 -4.44 3.54
CA THR A 102 -0.25 -5.15 4.79
C THR A 102 0.34 -6.54 4.81
N VAL A 103 0.18 -7.30 3.73
CA VAL A 103 0.76 -8.65 3.59
C VAL A 103 2.28 -8.56 3.60
N PHE A 104 2.87 -7.59 2.90
CA PHE A 104 4.32 -7.39 2.89
C PHE A 104 4.87 -7.10 4.30
N LYS A 105 4.17 -6.26 5.09
CA LYS A 105 4.53 -6.00 6.48
C LYS A 105 4.41 -7.26 7.33
N ALA A 106 3.35 -8.04 7.16
CA ALA A 106 3.17 -9.30 7.89
C ALA A 106 4.30 -10.30 7.61
N ILE A 107 4.72 -10.46 6.34
CA ILE A 107 5.85 -11.33 5.97
C ILE A 107 7.15 -10.82 6.61
N LYS A 108 7.42 -9.51 6.59
CA LYS A 108 8.59 -8.94 7.25
C LYS A 108 8.58 -9.14 8.77
N GLN A 109 7.42 -9.04 9.40
CA GLN A 109 7.28 -9.24 10.84
C GLN A 109 7.38 -10.73 11.23
N ALA A 110 7.02 -11.64 10.33
CA ALA A 110 7.20 -13.08 10.53
C ALA A 110 8.68 -13.51 10.58
N GLY A 111 9.62 -12.62 10.21
CA GLY A 111 11.06 -12.89 10.29
C GLY A 111 11.54 -14.01 9.35
N THR A 112 10.79 -14.27 8.29
CA THR A 112 11.06 -15.39 7.38
C THR A 112 12.23 -15.10 6.43
N GLN A 113 12.94 -16.16 6.08
CA GLN A 113 14.07 -16.15 5.16
C GLN A 113 13.71 -16.82 3.84
N PRO A 114 14.44 -16.52 2.75
CA PRO A 114 14.25 -17.22 1.48
C PRO A 114 14.40 -18.74 1.65
N GLY A 115 13.34 -19.49 1.35
CA GLY A 115 13.29 -20.95 1.51
C GLY A 115 12.41 -21.43 2.66
N ASP A 116 11.97 -20.52 3.55
CA ASP A 116 11.05 -20.86 4.63
C ASP A 116 9.62 -21.07 4.10
N ILE A 117 8.89 -21.96 4.76
CA ILE A 117 7.47 -22.22 4.45
C ILE A 117 6.61 -21.22 5.23
N ILE A 118 5.79 -20.46 4.51
CA ILE A 118 4.84 -19.50 5.09
C ILE A 118 3.43 -20.05 4.92
N VAL A 119 2.71 -20.19 6.03
CA VAL A 119 1.29 -20.58 6.02
C VAL A 119 0.42 -19.32 6.02
N ILE A 120 -0.37 -19.14 4.97
CA ILE A 120 -1.33 -18.04 4.84
C ILE A 120 -2.73 -18.60 5.13
N SER A 121 -3.25 -18.34 6.32
CA SER A 121 -4.64 -18.67 6.65
C SER A 121 -5.58 -17.74 5.88
N GLY A 122 -6.56 -18.29 5.17
CA GLY A 122 -7.50 -17.51 4.36
C GLY A 122 -6.97 -17.12 2.98
N ALA A 123 -6.09 -17.93 2.37
CA ALA A 123 -5.44 -17.61 1.10
C ALA A 123 -6.37 -17.43 -0.11
N GLY A 124 -7.65 -17.80 0.00
CA GLY A 124 -8.67 -17.54 -1.02
C GLY A 124 -9.31 -16.14 -0.94
N GLY A 125 -9.02 -15.33 0.10
CA GLY A 125 -9.55 -13.98 0.26
C GLY A 125 -8.75 -12.93 -0.51
N GLY A 126 -9.34 -11.75 -0.76
CA GLY A 126 -8.74 -10.70 -1.60
C GLY A 126 -7.37 -10.14 -1.16
N LEU A 127 -6.93 -10.43 0.07
CA LEU A 127 -5.62 -10.01 0.58
C LEU A 127 -4.48 -10.90 0.10
N ALA A 128 -4.70 -12.21 0.01
CA ALA A 128 -3.65 -13.20 -0.20
C ALA A 128 -3.05 -13.28 -1.62
N PRO A 129 -3.79 -13.05 -2.73
CA PRO A 129 -3.22 -13.10 -4.08
C PRO A 129 -2.05 -12.12 -4.28
N THR A 130 -2.01 -11.02 -3.53
CA THR A 130 -0.95 -10.00 -3.64
C THR A 130 0.40 -10.45 -3.05
N ALA A 131 0.42 -11.54 -2.25
CA ALA A 131 1.63 -12.12 -1.68
C ALA A 131 2.55 -12.79 -2.72
N GLY A 132 2.01 -13.16 -3.89
CA GLY A 132 2.68 -14.03 -4.86
C GLY A 132 3.59 -13.34 -5.87
N ASN A 133 3.66 -12.00 -5.92
CA ASN A 133 4.36 -11.28 -6.99
C ASN A 133 5.56 -10.49 -6.46
N ARG A 134 6.75 -11.14 -6.42
CA ARG A 134 8.05 -10.47 -6.23
C ARG A 134 8.70 -10.28 -7.61
N PRO A 135 9.28 -9.11 -7.96
CA PRO A 135 10.00 -8.93 -9.21
C PRO A 135 11.25 -9.85 -9.28
N PRO A 136 11.69 -10.24 -10.49
CA PRO A 136 12.58 -11.37 -10.69
C PRO A 136 14.03 -11.02 -10.36
N CYS A 137 14.58 -11.64 -9.32
CA CYS A 137 16.03 -11.73 -9.10
C CYS A 137 16.47 -13.19 -9.27
N HIS A 138 17.03 -13.49 -10.46
CA HIS A 138 17.90 -14.63 -10.81
C HIS A 138 17.38 -16.10 -10.80
N PRO A 139 17.97 -16.98 -11.64
CA PRO A 139 17.35 -18.21 -12.17
C PRO A 139 17.68 -19.45 -11.33
N VAL A 140 17.35 -19.42 -10.04
CA VAL A 140 17.40 -20.62 -9.18
C VAL A 140 16.14 -20.67 -8.30
N CYS A 141 14.96 -20.60 -8.93
CA CYS A 141 13.68 -20.68 -8.22
C CYS A 141 12.93 -21.95 -8.60
N ASP A 142 13.42 -23.09 -8.12
CA ASP A 142 12.62 -24.30 -8.00
C ASP A 142 12.48 -24.66 -6.51
N LYS A 143 11.76 -23.83 -5.76
CA LYS A 143 11.29 -24.17 -4.39
C LYS A 143 9.87 -23.64 -4.20
N ARG A 144 8.94 -24.58 -4.33
CA ARG A 144 7.47 -24.45 -4.35
C ARG A 144 6.96 -23.68 -3.12
N LEU A 145 6.30 -22.55 -3.35
CA LEU A 145 5.43 -21.89 -2.38
C LEU A 145 4.12 -22.68 -2.31
N TRP A 146 3.93 -23.48 -1.26
CA TRP A 146 2.68 -24.21 -1.05
C TRP A 146 1.68 -23.32 -0.31
N ILE A 147 0.68 -22.83 -1.03
CA ILE A 147 -0.45 -22.11 -0.45
C ILE A 147 -1.44 -23.15 0.09
N ALA A 148 -1.38 -23.46 1.38
CA ALA A 148 -2.37 -24.30 2.04
C ALA A 148 -3.59 -23.45 2.43
N SER A 149 -4.61 -23.44 1.58
CA SER A 149 -5.92 -22.84 1.93
C SER A 149 -6.72 -23.84 2.75
N TYR A 150 -6.69 -23.73 4.08
CA TYR A 150 -7.69 -24.41 4.92
C TYR A 150 -9.05 -23.70 4.72
N CYS A 151 -9.87 -24.26 3.84
CA CYS A 151 -11.26 -23.87 3.65
C CYS A 151 -12.06 -24.37 4.85
N PHE A 152 -12.34 -23.49 5.82
CA PHE A 152 -13.35 -23.76 6.84
C PHE A 152 -14.72 -23.77 6.15
N ARG A 153 -15.23 -24.98 5.90
CA ARG A 153 -16.61 -25.23 5.49
C ARG A 153 -17.46 -25.04 6.75
N TYR A 154 -18.08 -23.87 6.91
CA TYR A 154 -19.09 -23.64 7.94
C TYR A 154 -20.28 -24.59 7.66
N GLY A 155 -20.61 -25.43 8.63
CA GLY A 155 -21.88 -26.15 8.73
C GLY A 155 -22.86 -25.38 9.60
#